data_AF-W2TL79-F1
#
_entry.id   AF-W2TL79-F1
#
_cell.length_a   1.000
_cell.length_b   1.000
_cell.length_c   1.000
_cell.angle_alpha   90.00
_cell.angle_beta   90.00
_cell.angle_gamma   90.00
#
_symmetry.space_group_name_H-M   'P 1'
#
loop_
_entity.id
_entity.type
_entity.pdbx_description
1 polymer ?
#
loop_
_entity_poly.entity_id
_entity_poly.type
_entity_poly.pdbx_seq_one_letter_code
_entity_poly.pdbx_strand_id
1 'polypeptide(L)'
;MDKFARQALAEGITSRDDIVVTVDSEIFRTLNQHYNRNNHVQPPENLVHVVQESLREFFDAIRLGKDSEPSWKKQIYKIINRLDDPIPEYFKDPNFLERLE
;
A
#
# COMPACT_ATOMS: atom_id res chain seq x y z
N MET A 1 -3.24 -5.43 1.48
CA MET A 1 -1.93 -6.10 1.55
C MET A 1 -2.09 -7.60 1.76
N ASP A 2 -2.52 -8.09 2.93
CA ASP A 2 -2.63 -9.53 3.26
C ASP A 2 -3.29 -10.40 2.17
N LYS A 3 -4.50 -10.04 1.74
CA LYS A 3 -5.22 -10.72 0.63
C LYS A 3 -4.36 -10.87 -0.62
N PHE A 4 -3.78 -9.76 -1.09
CA PHE A 4 -2.97 -9.73 -2.32
C PHE A 4 -1.65 -10.50 -2.15
N ALA A 5 -1.05 -10.49 -0.97
CA ALA A 5 0.16 -11.26 -0.69
C ALA A 5 -0.11 -12.78 -0.72
N ARG A 6 -1.23 -13.22 -0.14
CA ARG A 6 -1.66 -14.64 -0.23
C ARG A 6 -2.02 -15.04 -1.64
N GLN A 7 -2.66 -14.14 -2.39
CA GLN A 7 -2.97 -14.36 -3.80
C GLN A 7 -1.70 -14.52 -4.64
N ALA A 8 -0.70 -13.64 -4.48
CA ALA A 8 0.59 -13.75 -5.14
C ALA A 8 1.27 -15.11 -4.88
N LEU A 9 1.24 -15.59 -3.63
CA LEU A 9 1.75 -16.93 -3.28
C LEU A 9 0.94 -18.05 -3.95
N ALA A 10 -0.38 -17.94 -4.00
CA ALA A 10 -1.26 -18.91 -4.66
C ALA A 10 -1.08 -18.94 -6.19
N GLU A 11 -0.69 -17.82 -6.78
CA GLU A 11 -0.33 -17.67 -8.20
C GLU A 11 1.08 -18.20 -8.53
N GLY A 12 1.82 -18.68 -7.52
CA GLY A 12 3.13 -19.30 -7.68
C GLY A 12 4.30 -18.31 -7.70
N ILE A 13 4.10 -17.06 -7.30
CA ILE A 13 5.20 -16.10 -7.13
C ILE A 13 6.10 -16.60 -6.00
N THR A 14 7.42 -16.65 -6.27
CA THR A 14 8.42 -17.16 -5.33
C THR A 14 9.38 -16.10 -4.82
N SER A 15 9.60 -15.03 -5.59
CA SER A 15 10.45 -13.90 -5.22
C SER A 15 9.64 -12.64 -4.93
N ARG A 16 10.06 -11.86 -3.92
CA ARG A 16 9.49 -10.53 -3.65
C ARG A 16 9.73 -9.56 -4.81
N ASP A 17 10.82 -9.76 -5.56
CA ASP A 17 11.21 -8.86 -6.64
C ASP A 17 10.24 -8.95 -7.83
N ASP A 18 9.59 -10.09 -7.99
CA ASP A 18 8.54 -10.32 -8.99
C ASP A 18 7.23 -9.57 -8.65
N ILE A 19 7.09 -9.09 -7.42
CA ILE A 19 5.97 -8.22 -7.03
C ILE A 19 6.28 -6.80 -7.47
N VAL A 20 5.66 -6.40 -8.56
CA VAL A 20 5.73 -5.04 -9.11
C VAL A 20 4.36 -4.39 -9.00
N VAL A 21 4.29 -3.24 -8.33
CA VAL A 21 3.07 -2.43 -8.27
C VAL A 21 3.24 -1.22 -9.15
N THR A 22 2.23 -0.97 -9.97
CA THR A 22 2.08 0.21 -10.83
C THR A 22 0.74 0.87 -10.53
N VAL A 23 0.50 2.04 -11.11
CA VAL A 23 -0.82 2.69 -11.03
C VAL A 23 -1.94 1.84 -11.65
N ASP A 24 -1.59 0.96 -12.58
CA ASP A 24 -2.49 0.02 -13.24
C ASP A 24 -2.60 -1.33 -12.52
N SER A 25 -1.90 -1.53 -11.39
CA SER A 25 -2.06 -2.74 -10.60
C SER A 25 -3.42 -2.75 -9.88
N GLU A 26 -4.07 -3.91 -9.83
CA GLU A 26 -5.40 -4.07 -9.21
C GLU A 26 -5.42 -3.58 -7.76
N ILE A 27 -4.36 -3.86 -7.01
CA ILE A 27 -4.22 -3.39 -5.62
C ILE A 27 -4.24 -1.87 -5.54
N PHE A 28 -3.55 -1.17 -6.45
CA PHE A 28 -3.47 0.28 -6.44
C PHE A 28 -4.83 0.89 -6.81
N ARG A 29 -5.49 0.39 -7.87
CA ARG A 29 -6.83 0.84 -8.25
C ARG A 29 -7.85 0.63 -7.13
N THR A 30 -7.80 -0.54 -6.47
CA THR A 30 -8.68 -0.87 -5.34
C THR A 30 -8.49 0.10 -4.18
N LEU A 31 -7.24 0.41 -3.84
CA LEU A 31 -6.92 1.38 -2.79
C LEU A 31 -7.37 2.79 -3.19
N ASN A 32 -7.10 3.23 -4.42
CA ASN A 32 -7.51 4.55 -4.88
C ASN A 32 -9.05 4.70 -4.87
N GLN A 33 -9.78 3.71 -5.38
CA GLN A 33 -11.25 3.74 -5.36
C GLN A 33 -11.81 3.75 -3.93
N HIS A 34 -11.14 3.10 -2.99
CA HIS A 34 -11.58 3.03 -1.60
C HIS A 34 -11.33 4.34 -0.84
N TYR A 35 -10.14 4.93 -0.98
CA TYR A 35 -9.72 6.11 -0.20
C TYR A 35 -9.91 7.45 -0.93
N ASN A 36 -10.08 7.42 -2.25
CA ASN A 36 -10.20 8.59 -3.12
C ASN A 36 -11.33 8.37 -4.13
N ARG A 37 -12.54 8.08 -3.62
CA ARG A 37 -13.69 7.58 -4.40
C ARG A 37 -14.06 8.44 -5.61
N ASN A 38 -14.01 9.76 -5.47
CA ASN A 38 -14.35 10.69 -6.56
C ASN A 38 -13.11 11.13 -7.36
N ASN A 39 -11.93 10.58 -7.03
CA ASN A 39 -10.66 10.87 -7.67
C ASN A 39 -10.28 12.37 -7.69
N HIS A 40 -10.72 13.10 -6.65
CA HIS A 40 -10.51 14.54 -6.51
C HIS A 40 -9.04 14.89 -6.24
N VAL A 41 -8.27 13.96 -5.69
CA VAL A 41 -6.86 14.12 -5.40
C VAL A 41 -6.05 13.23 -6.34
N GLN A 42 -4.99 13.76 -6.94
CA GLN A 42 -4.04 12.92 -7.65
C GLN A 42 -3.22 12.10 -6.64
N PRO A 43 -3.19 10.76 -6.75
CA PRO A 43 -2.35 9.95 -5.88
C PRO A 43 -0.88 10.35 -5.99
N PRO A 44 -0.15 10.52 -4.86
CA PRO A 44 1.28 10.81 -4.91
C PRO A 44 2.04 9.69 -5.63
N GLU A 45 3.06 10.04 -6.44
CA GLU A 45 3.88 9.05 -7.14
C GLU A 45 4.52 8.03 -6.17
N ASN A 46 4.98 8.50 -5.01
CA ASN A 46 5.57 7.66 -3.98
C ASN A 46 4.58 6.65 -3.37
N LEU A 47 3.26 6.89 -3.45
CA LEU A 47 2.27 5.94 -2.93
C LEU A 47 2.37 4.58 -3.62
N VAL A 48 2.73 4.55 -4.91
CA VAL A 48 2.98 3.29 -5.65
C VAL A 48 4.11 2.51 -5.00
N HIS A 49 5.21 3.19 -4.64
CA HIS A 49 6.36 2.59 -3.97
C HIS A 49 5.98 2.07 -2.57
N VAL A 50 5.25 2.87 -1.78
CA VAL A 50 4.77 2.47 -0.45
C VAL A 50 3.89 1.22 -0.53
N VAL A 51 2.96 1.17 -1.50
CA VAL A 51 2.08 0.01 -1.71
C VAL A 51 2.89 -1.22 -2.13
N GLN A 52 3.89 -1.06 -2.99
CA GLN A 52 4.78 -2.14 -3.41
C GLN A 52 5.55 -2.73 -2.23
N GLU A 53 6.27 -1.89 -1.47
CA GLU A 53 7.08 -2.37 -0.36
C GLU A 53 6.20 -2.93 0.76
N SER A 54 5.05 -2.32 1.02
CA SER A 54 4.05 -2.90 1.93
C SER A 54 3.64 -4.30 1.49
N LEU A 55 3.30 -4.49 0.22
CA LEU A 55 2.88 -5.79 -0.30
C LEU A 55 4.01 -6.82 -0.21
N ARG A 56 5.25 -6.43 -0.53
CA ARG A 56 6.45 -7.28 -0.43
C ARG A 56 6.74 -7.72 1.01
N GLU A 57 6.62 -6.83 1.98
CA GLU A 57 6.80 -7.17 3.40
C GLU A 57 5.72 -8.15 3.91
N PHE A 58 4.47 -7.96 3.48
CA PHE A 58 3.41 -8.94 3.76
C PHE A 58 3.68 -10.29 3.09
N PHE A 59 4.11 -10.27 1.82
CA PHE A 59 4.45 -11.48 1.06
C PHE A 59 5.58 -12.27 1.72
N ASP A 60 6.68 -11.63 2.07
CA ASP A 60 7.81 -12.29 2.73
C ASP A 60 7.44 -12.84 4.09
N ALA A 61 6.67 -12.09 4.89
CA ALA A 61 6.22 -12.59 6.18
C ALA A 61 5.38 -13.87 6.04
N ILE A 62 4.42 -13.89 5.10
CA ILE A 62 3.55 -15.06 4.88
C ILE A 62 4.34 -16.22 4.24
N ARG A 63 5.19 -15.94 3.24
CA ARG A 63 6.03 -16.95 2.57
C ARG A 63 6.96 -17.67 3.55
N LEU A 64 7.49 -16.94 4.53
CA LEU A 64 8.38 -17.46 5.57
C LEU A 64 7.60 -18.03 6.79
N GLY A 65 6.26 -18.05 6.75
CA GLY A 65 5.42 -18.56 7.84
C GLY A 65 5.38 -17.69 9.10
N LYS A 66 5.92 -16.47 9.03
CA LYS A 66 5.93 -15.51 10.16
C LYS A 66 4.55 -14.99 10.51
N ASP A 67 3.57 -15.12 9.59
CA ASP A 67 2.19 -14.71 9.82
C ASP A 67 1.45 -15.54 10.89
N SER A 68 2.01 -16.68 11.28
CA SER A 68 1.58 -17.48 12.43
C SER A 68 1.97 -16.88 13.79
N GLU A 69 2.96 -15.99 13.83
CA GLU A 69 3.46 -15.39 15.06
C GLU A 69 2.54 -14.26 15.55
N PRO A 70 2.32 -14.12 16.87
CA PRO A 70 1.64 -12.95 17.41
C PRO A 70 2.35 -11.65 17.00
N SER A 71 1.59 -10.63 16.61
CA SER A 71 2.12 -9.31 16.26
C SER A 71 3.09 -9.27 15.08
N TRP A 72 3.10 -10.26 14.18
CA TRP A 72 3.98 -10.28 13.00
C TRP A 72 3.91 -8.98 12.16
N LYS A 73 2.72 -8.37 12.07
CA LYS A 73 2.50 -7.09 11.36
C LYS A 73 3.23 -5.90 11.99
N LYS A 74 3.63 -5.98 13.27
CA LYS A 74 4.33 -4.89 13.97
C LYS A 74 5.65 -4.53 13.28
N GLN A 75 6.38 -5.52 12.78
CA GLN A 75 7.63 -5.28 12.07
C GLN A 75 7.37 -4.65 10.69
N ILE A 76 6.29 -5.08 10.01
CA ILE A 76 5.87 -4.51 8.73
C ILE A 76 5.50 -3.03 8.91
N TYR A 77 4.70 -2.69 9.92
CA TYR A 77 4.31 -1.30 10.19
C TYR A 77 5.51 -0.41 10.48
N LYS A 78 6.55 -0.91 11.16
CA LYS A 78 7.79 -0.14 11.37
C LYS A 78 8.53 0.16 10.07
N ILE A 79 8.46 -0.71 9.07
CA ILE A 79 9.07 -0.49 7.77
C ILE A 79 8.24 0.55 7.00
N ILE A 80 6.92 0.37 6.94
CA ILE A 80 6.00 1.29 6.25
C ILE A 80 6.10 2.71 6.82
N ASN A 81 6.16 2.87 8.15
CA ASN A 81 6.30 4.18 8.79
C ASN A 81 7.58 4.94 8.40
N ARG A 82 8.60 4.28 7.83
CA ARG A 82 9.83 4.94 7.34
C ARG A 82 9.69 5.45 5.91
N LEU A 83 8.60 5.10 5.23
CA LEU A 83 8.28 5.51 3.87
C LEU A 83 7.26 6.66 3.85
N ASP A 84 6.85 7.18 5.01
CA ASP A 84 5.86 8.24 5.11
C ASP A 84 6.38 9.55 4.51
N ASP A 85 5.54 10.16 3.67
CA ASP A 85 5.76 11.49 3.14
C ASP A 85 5.13 12.57 4.03
N PRO A 86 5.66 13.80 4.01
CA PRO A 86 4.99 14.93 4.64
C PRO A 86 3.62 15.17 4.01
N ILE A 87 2.61 15.44 4.84
CA ILE A 87 1.26 15.77 4.38
C ILE A 87 1.32 17.11 3.62
N PRO A 88 0.84 17.18 2.37
CA PRO A 88 0.85 18.43 1.61
C PRO A 88 0.10 19.56 2.33
N GLU A 89 0.68 20.76 2.30
CA GLU A 89 0.16 21.93 3.05
C GLU A 89 -1.28 22.31 2.69
N TYR A 90 -1.71 22.06 1.45
CA TYR A 90 -3.08 22.37 1.01
C TYR A 90 -4.14 21.54 1.76
N PHE A 91 -3.79 20.40 2.34
CA PHE A 91 -4.70 19.65 3.21
C PHE A 91 -4.95 20.35 4.56
N LYS A 92 -4.12 21.33 4.93
CA LYS A 92 -4.32 22.14 6.15
C LYS A 92 -5.30 23.29 5.93
N ASP A 93 -5.69 23.58 4.69
CA ASP A 93 -6.70 24.59 4.38
C ASP A 93 -8.07 24.12 4.90
N PRO A 94 -8.73 24.84 5.82
CA PRO A 94 -10.04 24.46 6.34
C PRO A 94 -11.11 24.33 5.25
N ASN A 95 -10.93 25.03 4.13
CA ASN A 95 -11.85 25.05 3.00
C ASN A 95 -11.43 24.06 1.90
N PHE A 96 -10.46 23.17 2.16
CA PHE A 96 -9.95 22.21 1.18
C PHE A 96 -11.08 21.39 0.55
N LEU A 97 -11.99 20.85 1.37
CA LEU A 97 -13.10 20.01 0.90
C LEU A 97 -14.07 20.77 -0.02
N GLU A 98 -14.32 22.05 0.24
CA GLU A 98 -15.22 22.89 -0.57
C GLU A 98 -14.65 23.18 -1.96
N ARG A 99 -13.33 23.05 -2.15
CA ARG A 99 -12.67 23.22 -3.46
C ARG A 99 -12.61 21.95 -4.30
N LEU A 100 -13.02 20.83 -3.74
CA LEU A 100 -13.04 19.55 -4.43
C LEU A 100 -14.38 19.27 -5.15
N GLU A 101 -15.40 20.11 -4.94
CA GLU A 101 -16.70 20.09 -5.65
C GLU A 101 -16.67 20.99 -6.90
#